data_AF-A0A1B6K6J2-F1
#
_entry.id   AF-A0A1B6K6J2-F1
#
_cell.length_a   1.000
_cell.length_b   1.000
_cell.length_c   1.000
_cell.angle_alpha   90.00
_cell.angle_beta   90.00
_cell.angle_gamma   90.00
#
_symmetry.space_group_name_H-M   'P 1'
#
loop_
_entity.id
_entity.type
_entity.pdbx_description
1 polymer ?
#
loop_
_entity_poly.entity_id
_entity_poly.type
_entity_poly.pdbx_seq_one_letter_code
_entity_poly.pdbx_strand_id
1 'polypeptide(L)'
;KFIPPGSRRIDVQSNQNSSANVTQTGNNFDMKILLGLLTPSPEVSDNSSTPSPLPTFPPLPYIRVPQTVECLATKNPDNSSTVIVFNAKDVAVNVTIADVIAGNITVTVAAQSINTFVYWRNPS
;
A
#
# COMPACT_ATOMS: atom_id res chain seq x y z
N LYS A 1 9.82 -22.65 5.75
CA LYS A 1 8.45 -22.26 5.29
C LYS A 1 8.05 -23.20 4.16
N PHE A 2 7.01 -24.01 4.36
CA PHE A 2 6.49 -24.91 3.33
C PHE A 2 5.84 -24.10 2.20
N ILE A 3 6.12 -24.46 0.95
CA ILE A 3 5.52 -23.87 -0.25
C ILE A 3 4.74 -25.00 -0.93
N PRO A 4 3.41 -24.92 -1.01
CA PRO A 4 2.62 -26.00 -1.61
C PRO A 4 2.89 -26.12 -3.11
N PRO A 5 2.80 -27.35 -3.67
CA PRO A 5 3.01 -27.59 -5.09
C PRO A 5 2.05 -26.76 -5.94
N GLY A 6 2.59 -26.12 -6.98
CA GLY A 6 1.87 -25.15 -7.84
C GLY A 6 2.08 -23.68 -7.49
N SER A 7 2.67 -23.36 -6.33
CA SER A 7 3.01 -21.98 -5.97
C SER A 7 4.31 -21.53 -6.65
N ARG A 8 4.34 -20.33 -7.22
CA ARG A 8 5.56 -19.68 -7.72
C ARG A 8 5.89 -18.45 -6.88
N ARG A 9 7.18 -18.22 -6.64
CA ARG A 9 7.66 -16.94 -6.09
C ARG A 9 7.67 -15.91 -7.22
N ILE A 10 7.21 -14.70 -6.93
CA ILE A 10 7.28 -13.57 -7.86
C ILE A 10 8.14 -12.53 -7.16
N ASP A 11 9.30 -12.22 -7.74
CA ASP A 11 10.14 -11.14 -7.27
C ASP A 11 9.55 -9.81 -7.77
N VAL A 12 9.06 -9.00 -6.84
CA VAL A 12 8.54 -7.67 -7.14
C VAL A 12 9.66 -6.66 -6.88
N GLN A 13 10.30 -6.20 -7.94
CA GLN A 13 11.20 -5.04 -7.85
C GLN A 13 10.39 -3.76 -8.06
N SER A 14 10.33 -2.94 -7.02
CA SER A 14 9.81 -1.58 -7.11
C SER A 14 10.98 -0.62 -7.27
N ASN A 15 10.96 0.20 -8.31
CA ASN A 15 11.89 1.32 -8.46
C ASN A 15 11.13 2.63 -8.16
N GLN A 16 10.67 2.80 -6.92
CA GLN A 16 10.08 4.04 -6.43
C GLN A 16 11.16 5.09 -6.12
N ASN A 17 12.04 5.32 -7.08
CA ASN A 17 12.95 6.45 -7.07
C ASN A 17 12.52 7.44 -8.15
N SER A 18 11.33 8.01 -8.01
CA SER A 18 10.99 9.23 -8.73
C SER A 18 11.39 10.39 -7.82
N SER A 19 12.55 10.98 -8.10
CA SER A 19 12.85 12.31 -7.59
C SER A 19 11.84 13.28 -8.21
N ALA A 20 11.02 13.89 -7.37
CA ALA A 20 10.07 14.90 -7.79
C ALA A 20 10.83 16.14 -8.25
N ASN A 21 11.18 16.20 -9.54
CA ASN A 21 11.55 17.41 -10.25
C ASN A 21 10.72 17.53 -11.53
N VAL A 22 9.39 17.57 -11.38
CA VAL A 22 8.52 18.23 -12.36
C VAL A 22 7.43 18.97 -11.57
N THR A 23 7.46 20.29 -11.71
CA THR A 23 6.53 21.28 -11.15
C THR A 23 5.06 20.91 -11.37
N GLN A 24 4.34 20.57 -10.30
CA GLN A 24 2.89 20.70 -10.29
C GLN A 24 2.44 21.21 -8.92
N THR A 25 1.77 22.36 -8.98
CA THR A 25 1.30 23.19 -7.88
C THR A 25 0.46 22.41 -6.87
N GLY A 26 0.91 22.32 -5.62
CA GLY A 26 0.16 21.73 -4.52
C GLY A 26 0.97 21.59 -3.23
N ASN A 27 1.00 22.66 -2.43
CA ASN A 27 1.32 22.74 -1.00
C ASN A 27 2.48 21.86 -0.48
N ASN A 28 3.69 22.44 -0.56
CA ASN A 28 4.98 21.92 -0.11
C ASN A 28 5.08 21.84 1.43
N PHE A 29 5.33 20.65 1.99
CA PHE A 29 5.78 20.49 3.38
C PHE A 29 7.31 20.35 3.40
N ASP A 30 7.99 21.34 3.96
CA ASP A 30 9.44 21.55 3.86
C ASP A 30 10.21 20.69 4.88
N MET A 31 10.87 19.62 4.42
CA MET A 31 11.69 18.69 5.23
C MET A 31 13.17 19.12 5.35
N LYS A 32 13.52 20.36 5.02
CA LYS A 32 14.92 20.81 4.95
C LYS A 32 15.65 20.94 6.30
N ILE A 33 14.96 20.97 7.43
CA ILE A 33 15.60 21.19 8.74
C ILE A 33 16.31 19.93 9.27
N LEU A 34 15.98 18.73 8.78
CA LEU A 34 16.44 17.48 9.38
C LEU A 34 17.88 17.07 8.99
N LEU A 35 18.42 17.52 7.86
CA LEU A 35 19.72 17.06 7.36
C LEU A 35 20.93 17.72 8.05
N GLY A 36 20.75 18.79 8.83
CA GLY A 36 21.85 19.57 9.40
C GLY A 36 22.50 19.01 10.67
N LEU A 37 21.95 17.97 11.28
CA LEU A 37 22.34 17.49 12.62
C LEU A 37 23.23 16.24 12.64
N LEU A 38 23.63 15.70 11.49
CA LEU A 38 24.36 14.42 11.39
C LEU A 38 25.87 14.59 11.15
N THR A 39 26.55 15.43 11.92
CA THR A 39 28.02 15.40 11.98
C THR A 39 28.48 14.31 12.95
N PRO A 40 29.29 13.32 12.54
CA PRO A 40 29.76 12.26 13.42
C PRO A 40 30.92 12.74 14.32
N SER A 41 30.80 12.52 15.63
CA SER A 41 31.86 12.71 16.63
C SER A 41 32.67 11.40 16.80
N PRO A 42 34.00 11.42 16.94
CA PRO A 42 34.80 10.21 17.00
C PRO A 42 34.85 9.60 18.41
N GLU A 43 34.81 8.26 18.42
CA GLU A 43 35.35 7.30 19.41
C GLU A 43 34.84 7.33 20.86
N VAL A 44 34.03 6.31 21.23
CA VAL A 44 34.33 5.42 22.36
C VAL A 44 33.79 4.01 22.05
N SER A 45 34.65 3.01 22.27
CA SER A 45 34.40 1.57 22.14
C SER A 45 33.46 1.08 23.24
N ASP A 46 32.45 0.25 22.91
CA ASP A 46 31.84 -0.68 23.87
C ASP A 46 31.27 -1.92 23.16
N ASN A 47 31.86 -3.06 23.49
CA ASN A 47 31.53 -4.38 23.01
C ASN A 47 30.33 -4.93 23.81
N SER A 48 29.14 -4.96 23.21
CA SER A 48 27.95 -5.64 23.76
C SER A 48 27.10 -6.25 22.64
N SER A 49 27.13 -7.57 22.53
CA SER A 49 26.37 -8.38 21.55
C SER A 49 24.94 -8.62 22.01
N THR A 50 24.18 -7.55 22.21
CA THR A 50 22.72 -7.61 22.29
C THR A 50 22.13 -6.88 21.07
N PRO A 51 21.29 -7.53 20.24
CA PRO A 51 20.56 -6.83 19.20
C PRO A 51 19.58 -5.88 19.91
N SER A 52 19.90 -4.58 19.94
CA SER A 52 18.98 -3.58 20.45
C SER A 52 17.69 -3.61 19.62
N PRO A 53 16.49 -3.75 20.23
CA PRO A 53 15.26 -3.53 19.51
C PRO A 53 15.24 -2.04 19.15
N LEU A 54 15.38 -1.73 17.87
CA LEU A 54 15.31 -0.35 17.40
C LEU A 54 13.99 0.25 17.93
N PRO A 55 14.02 1.27 18.81
CA PRO A 55 12.79 1.86 19.31
C PRO A 55 12.10 2.55 18.14
N THR A 56 11.00 1.97 17.65
CA THR A 56 10.14 2.64 16.69
C THR A 56 9.34 3.70 17.43
N PHE A 57 9.97 4.86 17.66
CA PHE A 57 9.24 6.04 18.09
C PHE A 57 8.24 6.40 16.98
N PRO A 58 6.93 6.42 17.26
CA PRO A 58 5.96 6.86 16.26
C PRO A 58 6.28 8.30 15.85
N PRO A 59 6.11 8.66 14.57
CA PRO A 59 6.41 10.01 14.11
C PRO A 59 5.58 11.03 14.90
N LEU A 60 6.24 12.09 15.37
CA LEU A 60 5.62 13.27 15.97
C LEU A 60 5.69 14.40 14.95
N PRO A 61 4.56 15.05 14.57
CA PRO A 61 3.20 14.82 15.06
C PRO A 61 2.54 13.56 14.50
N TYR A 62 1.53 13.04 15.21
CA TYR A 62 0.74 11.88 14.78
C TYR A 62 0.12 12.14 13.39
N ILE A 63 0.49 11.32 12.41
CA ILE A 63 -0.08 11.38 11.06
C ILE A 63 -1.41 10.62 11.09
N ARG A 64 -2.53 11.32 10.89
CA ARG A 64 -3.84 10.68 10.70
C ARG A 64 -3.92 10.09 9.29
N VAL A 65 -3.92 8.77 9.20
CA VAL A 65 -4.21 8.07 7.94
C VAL A 65 -5.71 8.20 7.62
N PRO A 66 -6.09 8.59 6.40
CA PRO A 66 -7.49 8.64 5.99
C PRO A 66 -8.16 7.27 6.15
N GLN A 67 -9.33 7.24 6.80
CA GLN A 67 -10.13 6.02 7.02
C GLN A 67 -11.19 5.87 5.92
N THR A 68 -10.73 5.80 4.68
CA THR A 68 -11.57 5.77 3.48
C THR A 68 -11.58 4.40 2.81
N VAL A 69 -12.61 4.17 1.99
CA VAL A 69 -12.64 3.05 1.03
C VAL A 69 -12.72 3.67 -0.35
N GLU A 70 -11.77 3.34 -1.21
CA GLU A 70 -11.69 3.85 -2.57
C GLU A 70 -11.77 2.69 -3.55
N CYS A 71 -12.35 2.95 -4.73
CA CYS A 71 -12.46 1.94 -5.76
C CYS A 71 -12.28 2.50 -7.17
N LEU A 72 -11.69 1.70 -8.03
CA LEU A 72 -11.57 1.94 -9.46
C LEU A 72 -12.11 0.75 -10.22
N ALA A 73 -12.90 1.00 -11.26
CA ALA A 73 -13.46 -0.04 -12.12
C ALA A 73 -13.12 0.24 -13.57
N THR A 74 -12.79 -0.79 -14.34
CA THR A 74 -12.52 -0.70 -15.77
C THR A 74 -13.02 -1.91 -16.52
N LYS A 75 -13.36 -1.72 -17.80
CA LYS A 75 -13.66 -2.79 -18.75
C LYS A 75 -12.42 -3.09 -19.57
N ASN A 76 -12.05 -4.37 -19.61
CA ASN A 76 -10.88 -4.82 -20.34
C ASN A 76 -11.25 -5.16 -21.81
N PRO A 77 -10.27 -5.16 -22.75
CA PRO A 77 -10.51 -5.51 -24.14
C PRO A 77 -11.00 -6.95 -24.38
N ASP A 78 -10.69 -7.87 -23.46
CA ASP A 78 -11.10 -9.28 -23.51
C ASP A 78 -12.52 -9.52 -22.94
N ASN A 79 -13.32 -8.46 -22.79
CA ASN A 79 -14.64 -8.43 -22.16
C ASN A 79 -14.71 -8.75 -20.66
N SER A 80 -13.57 -8.97 -19.99
CA SER A 80 -13.54 -9.00 -18.54
C SER A 80 -13.68 -7.59 -17.94
N SER A 81 -13.87 -7.54 -16.63
CA SER A 81 -13.84 -6.29 -15.84
C SER A 81 -12.83 -6.43 -14.74
N THR A 82 -12.15 -5.33 -14.44
CA THR A 82 -11.26 -5.23 -13.28
C THR A 82 -11.81 -4.20 -12.32
N VAL A 83 -11.94 -4.58 -11.05
CA VAL A 83 -12.28 -3.66 -9.95
C VAL A 83 -11.18 -3.73 -8.92
N ILE A 84 -10.58 -2.59 -8.61
CA ILE A 84 -9.58 -2.44 -7.55
C ILE A 84 -10.27 -1.75 -6.39
N VAL A 85 -10.17 -2.33 -5.20
CA VAL A 85 -10.71 -1.77 -3.96
C VAL A 85 -9.58 -1.59 -2.97
N PHE A 86 -9.42 -0.36 -2.49
CA PHE A 86 -8.50 -0.02 -1.42
C PHE A 86 -9.30 0.28 -0.15
N ASN A 87 -9.10 -0.52 0.88
CA ASN A 87 -9.65 -0.28 2.20
C ASN A 87 -8.56 0.29 3.12
N ALA A 88 -8.55 1.61 3.29
CA ALA A 88 -7.64 2.29 4.20
C ALA A 88 -8.08 2.20 5.66
N LYS A 89 -9.25 1.61 5.94
CA LYS A 89 -9.77 1.51 7.30
C LYS A 89 -9.03 0.46 8.12
N ASP A 90 -9.06 0.66 9.43
CA ASP A 90 -8.51 -0.29 10.41
C ASP A 90 -9.43 -1.49 10.68
N VAL A 91 -10.56 -1.57 9.98
CA VAL A 91 -11.54 -2.66 10.07
C VAL A 91 -11.86 -3.21 8.68
N ALA A 92 -12.25 -4.49 8.64
CA ALA A 92 -12.73 -5.11 7.40
C ALA A 92 -14.07 -4.50 6.96
N VAL A 93 -14.29 -4.40 5.65
CA VAL A 93 -15.49 -3.80 5.05
C VAL A 93 -16.12 -4.75 4.06
N ASN A 94 -17.45 -4.90 4.12
CA ASN A 94 -18.20 -5.60 3.09
C ASN A 94 -18.44 -4.67 1.91
N VAL A 95 -17.95 -5.09 0.74
CA VAL A 95 -18.05 -4.34 -0.52
C VAL A 95 -18.92 -5.14 -1.48
N THR A 96 -19.85 -4.46 -2.13
CA THR A 96 -20.69 -5.03 -3.18
C THR A 96 -20.30 -4.42 -4.51
N ILE A 97 -19.78 -5.24 -5.41
CA ILE A 97 -19.52 -4.88 -6.81
C ILE A 97 -20.79 -5.21 -7.59
N ALA A 98 -21.48 -4.18 -8.07
CA ALA A 98 -22.71 -4.33 -8.85
C ALA A 98 -22.41 -4.12 -10.34
N ASP A 99 -22.62 -5.16 -11.15
CA ASP A 99 -22.52 -5.11 -12.61
C ASP A 99 -23.86 -5.54 -13.20
N VAL A 100 -24.41 -4.74 -14.12
CA VAL A 100 -25.75 -4.96 -14.69
C VAL A 100 -25.85 -6.31 -15.43
N ILE A 101 -24.73 -6.82 -15.94
CA ILE A 101 -24.69 -8.06 -16.73
C ILE A 101 -24.20 -9.24 -15.87
N ALA A 102 -23.19 -9.03 -15.03
CA ALA A 102 -22.63 -10.11 -14.20
C ALA A 102 -23.37 -10.32 -12.86
N GLY A 103 -24.25 -9.40 -12.47
CA GLY A 103 -24.93 -9.41 -11.18
C GLY A 103 -24.06 -8.80 -10.06
N ASN A 104 -24.38 -9.17 -8.82
CA ASN A 104 -23.74 -8.61 -7.63
C ASN A 104 -22.70 -9.57 -7.05
N ILE A 105 -21.48 -9.07 -6.83
CA ILE A 105 -20.41 -9.79 -6.15
C ILE A 105 -20.19 -9.14 -4.79
N THR A 106 -20.49 -9.86 -3.72
CA THR A 106 -20.31 -9.37 -2.33
C THR A 106 -19.09 -10.02 -1.72
N VAL A 107 -18.16 -9.20 -1.23
CA VAL A 107 -16.87 -9.65 -0.69
C VAL A 107 -16.49 -8.82 0.53
N THR A 108 -15.86 -9.47 1.51
CA THR A 108 -15.25 -8.78 2.64
C THR A 108 -13.81 -8.43 2.31
N VAL A 109 -13.49 -7.14 2.29
CA VAL A 109 -12.14 -6.60 2.10
C VAL A 109 -11.52 -6.37 3.46
N ALA A 110 -10.31 -6.90 3.69
CA ALA A 110 -9.63 -6.78 4.98
C ALA A 110 -9.26 -5.33 5.31
N ALA A 111 -8.99 -5.06 6.58
CA ALA A 111 -8.44 -3.77 7.01
C ALA A 111 -7.10 -3.50 6.32
N GLN A 112 -6.83 -2.24 5.99
CA GLN A 112 -5.55 -1.78 5.42
C GLN A 112 -5.06 -2.62 4.23
N SER A 113 -5.97 -3.01 3.33
CA SER A 113 -5.67 -3.89 2.19
C SER A 113 -6.09 -3.30 0.86
N ILE A 114 -5.43 -3.77 -0.20
CA ILE A 114 -5.82 -3.54 -1.59
C ILE A 114 -6.16 -4.88 -2.25
N ASN A 115 -7.32 -4.94 -2.88
CA ASN A 115 -7.83 -6.15 -3.51
C ASN A 115 -8.21 -5.85 -4.95
N THR A 116 -7.80 -6.73 -5.87
CA THR A 116 -8.14 -6.66 -7.29
C THR A 116 -9.06 -7.82 -7.64
N PHE A 117 -10.23 -7.50 -8.17
CA PHE A 117 -11.23 -8.45 -8.63
C PHE A 117 -11.26 -8.43 -10.15
N VAL A 118 -11.12 -9.60 -10.77
CA VAL A 118 -11.24 -9.77 -12.22
C VAL A 118 -12.34 -10.78 -12.48
N TYR A 119 -13.32 -10.42 -13.30
CA TYR A 119 -14.46 -11.28 -13.62
C TYR A 119 -14.92 -11.10 -15.06
N TRP A 120 -15.51 -12.14 -15.64
CA TRP A 120 -16.12 -12.11 -16.96
C TRP A 120 -17.63 -11.88 -16.84
N ARG A 121 -18.17 -11.14 -17.80
CA ARG A 121 -19.61 -11.06 -18.00
C ARG A 121 -20.02 -12.29 -18.79
N ASN A 122 -20.98 -13.06 -18.30
CA ASN A 122 -21.65 -14.08 -19.11
C ASN A 122 -22.86 -13.41 -19.76
N PRO A 123 -22.78 -12.98 -21.04
CA PRO A 123 -23.98 -12.55 -21.75
C PRO A 123 -24.88 -13.78 -21.92
N SER A 124 -26.09 -13.70 -21.34
CA SER A 124 -27.21 -14.59 -21.66
C SER A 124 -27.75 -14.29 -23.06
#